data_AF-A0A0A2LXP3-F1
#
_entry.id   AF-A0A0A2LXP3-F1
#
_cell.length_a   1.000
_cell.length_b   1.000
_cell.length_c   1.000
_cell.angle_alpha   90.00
_cell.angle_beta   90.00
_cell.angle_gamma   90.00
#
_symmetry.space_group_name_H-M   'P 1'
#
loop_
_entity.id
_entity.type
_entity.pdbx_description
1 polymer ?
#
loop_
_entity_poly.entity_id
_entity_poly.type
_entity_poly.pdbx_seq_one_letter_code
_entity_poly.pdbx_strand_id
1 'polypeptide(L)' 'MNTLVSYYLQILIPLPAIIWAGLYECSTYFWGSLLVYIFYRMVTDANKLINSGAISKNDQWQLFTPFLSVKYFKQLYFK' A
#
# COMPACT_ATOMS: atom_id res chain seq x y z
N MET A 1 -11.69 -8.53 -13.90
CA MET A 1 -11.85 -7.51 -12.83
C MET A 1 -10.91 -6.36 -13.15
N ASN A 2 -11.39 -5.10 -13.10
CA ASN A 2 -10.52 -3.94 -13.32
C ASN A 2 -9.38 -3.97 -12.30
N THR A 3 -8.13 -3.93 -12.78
CA THR A 3 -6.89 -3.91 -11.97
C THR A 3 -6.91 -2.79 -10.92
N LEU A 4 -7.52 -1.65 -11.25
CA LEU A 4 -7.79 -0.56 -10.32
C LEU A 4 -8.67 -0.95 -9.14
N VAL A 5 -9.80 -1.63 -9.39
CA VAL A 5 -10.73 -2.03 -8.32
C VAL A 5 -10.08 -3.02 -7.37
N SER A 6 -9.34 -4.00 -7.91
CA SER A 6 -8.60 -4.96 -7.07
C SER A 6 -7.54 -4.27 -6.21
N TYR A 7 -6.83 -3.28 -6.76
CA TYR A 7 -5.85 -2.48 -6.03
C TYR A 7 -6.49 -1.66 -4.91
N TYR A 8 -7.61 -0.98 -5.17
CA TYR A 8 -8.32 -0.23 -4.13
C TYR A 8 -8.85 -1.15 -3.03
N LEU A 9 -9.36 -2.33 -3.36
CA LEU A 9 -9.78 -3.31 -2.35
C LEU A 9 -8.60 -3.75 -1.48
N GLN A 10 -7.43 -4.04 -2.06
CA GLN A 10 -6.23 -4.40 -1.29
C GLN A 10 -5.83 -3.30 -0.30
N ILE A 11 -5.91 -2.03 -0.68
CA ILE A 11 -5.61 -0.90 0.22
C ILE A 11 -6.66 -0.73 1.32
N LEU A 12 -7.94 -0.96 1.00
CA LEU A 12 -9.05 -0.71 1.93
C LEU A 12 -9.27 -1.85 2.93
N ILE A 13 -8.99 -3.10 2.56
CA ILE A 13 -9.20 -4.29 3.41
C ILE A 13 -8.54 -4.19 4.80
N PRO A 14 -7.29 -3.68 4.95
CA PRO A 14 -6.64 -3.57 6.26
C PRO A 14 -7.21 -2.45 7.14
N LEU A 15 -7.85 -1.42 6.57
CA LEU A 15 -8.26 -0.22 7.30
C LEU A 15 -9.28 -0.51 8.43
N PRO A 16 -10.34 -1.31 8.21
CA PRO A 16 -11.27 -1.67 9.29
C PRO A 16 -10.57 -2.26 10.52
N ALA A 17 -9.54 -3.09 10.34
CA ALA A 17 -8.80 -3.69 11.46
C ALA A 17 -8.00 -2.65 12.26
N ILE A 18 -7.38 -1.68 11.57
CA ILE A 18 -6.64 -0.58 12.21
C ILE A 18 -7.60 0.34 12.96
N ILE A 19 -8.74 0.69 12.34
CA ILE A 19 -9.77 1.53 12.95
C ILE A 19 -10.33 0.85 14.20
N TRP A 20 -10.65 -0.45 14.11
CA TRP A 20 -11.09 -1.24 15.25
C TRP A 20 -10.03 -1.23 16.36
N ALA A 21 -8.75 -1.45 16.05
CA ALA A 21 -7.69 -1.40 17.07
C ALA A 21 -7.58 -0.03 17.77
N GLY A 22 -7.85 1.08 17.05
CA GLY A 22 -7.86 2.43 17.61
C GLY A 22 -9.07 2.73 18.49
N LEU A 23 -10.25 2.19 18.17
CA LEU A 23 -11.50 2.44 18.91
C LEU A 23 -11.53 1.74 20.28
N TYR A 24 -10.82 0.63 20.46
CA TYR A 24 -10.81 -0.15 21.70
C TYR A 24 -9.56 0.12 22.57
N GLU A 25 -8.95 1.31 22.43
CA GLU A 25 -7.77 1.80 23.18
C GLU A 25 -6.56 0.83 23.19
N CYS A 26 -6.49 -0.05 22.21
CA CYS A 26 -5.44 -1.06 22.10
C CYS A 26 -4.20 -0.47 21.40
N SER A 27 -3.52 0.48 22.07
CA SER A 27 -2.39 1.25 21.52
C SER A 27 -1.34 0.39 20.82
N THR A 28 -0.91 -0.73 21.44
CA THR A 28 0.07 -1.65 20.84
C THR A 28 -0.43 -2.28 19.55
N TYR A 29 -1.70 -2.70 19.49
CA TYR A 29 -2.29 -3.29 18.30
C TYR A 29 -2.53 -2.24 17.21
N PHE A 30 -2.89 -1.02 17.58
CA PHE A 30 -2.99 0.10 16.65
C PHE A 30 -1.64 0.40 15.99
N TRP A 31 -0.59 0.63 16.77
CA TRP A 31 0.73 0.93 16.23
C TRP A 31 1.33 -0.25 15.44
N GLY A 32 1.14 -1.48 15.94
CA GLY A 32 1.57 -2.69 15.23
C GLY A 32 0.87 -2.87 13.89
N SER A 33 -0.46 -2.73 13.86
CA SER A 33 -1.24 -2.83 12.61
C SER A 33 -0.95 -1.69 11.65
N LEU A 34 -0.72 -0.47 12.14
CA LEU A 34 -0.32 0.67 11.33
C LEU A 34 1.04 0.43 10.65
N LEU A 35 2.03 -0.06 11.41
CA LEU A 35 3.35 -0.38 10.86
C LEU A 35 3.26 -1.46 9.79
N VAL A 36 2.58 -2.57 10.08
CA VAL A 36 2.36 -3.66 9.11
C VAL A 36 1.65 -3.13 7.86
N TYR A 37 0.66 -2.26 8.03
CA TYR A 37 -0.07 -1.66 6.92
C TYR A 37 0.81 -0.78 6.02
N ILE A 38 1.73 0.00 6.59
CA ILE A 38 2.69 0.80 5.81
C ILE A 38 3.54 -0.10 4.91
N PHE A 39 4.12 -1.18 5.46
CA PHE A 39 4.91 -2.13 4.67
C PHE A 39 4.07 -2.88 3.64
N TYR A 40 2.89 -3.34 4.03
CA TYR A 40 1.94 -3.99 3.13
C TYR A 40 1.57 -3.10 1.95
N ARG A 41 1.33 -1.81 2.20
CA ARG A 41 1.02 -0.82 1.16
C ARG A 41 2.19 -0.62 0.21
N MET A 42 3.42 -0.49 0.74
CA MET A 42 4.62 -0.37 -0.11
C MET A 42 4.78 -1.58 -1.05
N VAL A 43 4.56 -2.80 -0.55
CA VAL A 43 4.65 -4.02 -1.36
C VAL A 43 3.51 -4.09 -2.39
N THR A 44 2.29 -3.72 -2.00
CA THR A 44 1.13 -3.67 -2.90
C THR A 44 1.34 -2.68 -4.03
N ASP A 45 1.83 -1.48 -3.72
CA ASP A 45 2.16 -0.44 -4.70
C ASP A 45 3.26 -0.91 -5.66
N ALA A 46 4.32 -1.55 -5.13
CA ALA A 46 5.40 -2.11 -5.94
C ALA A 46 4.90 -3.19 -6.91
N ASN A 47 4.10 -4.13 -6.42
CA ASN A 47 3.54 -5.19 -7.27
C ASN A 47 2.68 -4.62 -8.39
N LYS A 48 1.86 -3.59 -8.11
CA LYS A 48 1.07 -2.92 -9.14
C LYS A 48 1.96 -2.23 -10.19
N LEU A 49 3.02 -1.56 -9.76
CA LEU A 49 3.92 -0.85 -10.68
C LEU A 49 4.76 -1.80 -11.53
N ILE A 50 5.19 -2.93 -10.97
CA ILE A 50 5.86 -4.00 -11.70
C ILE A 50 4.89 -4.60 -12.74
N ASN A 51 3.67 -4.93 -12.33
CA ASN A 51 2.67 -5.53 -13.24
C ASN A 51 2.23 -4.58 -14.37
N SER A 52 2.27 -3.27 -14.13
CA SER A 52 2.01 -2.27 -15.18
C SER A 52 3.23 -1.94 -16.05
N GLY A 53 4.39 -2.55 -15.77
CA GLY A 53 5.65 -2.30 -16.48
C GLY A 53 6.27 -0.93 -16.21
N ALA A 54 5.77 -0.21 -15.18
CA ALA A 54 6.26 1.12 -14.84
C ALA A 54 7.63 1.10 -14.15
N ILE A 55 7.98 -0.03 -13.50
CA ILE A 55 9.27 -0.27 -12.86
C ILE A 55 9.71 -1.72 -13.06
N SER A 56 11.02 -1.97 -12.98
CA SER A 56 11.58 -3.32 -12.91
C SER A 56 11.51 -3.86 -11.48
N LYS A 57 11.47 -5.20 -11.34
CA LYS A 57 11.50 -5.88 -10.03
C LYS A 57 12.76 -5.55 -9.22
N ASN A 58 13.87 -5.22 -9.90
CA ASN A 58 15.11 -4.80 -9.26
C ASN A 58 15.03 -3.38 -8.67
N ASP A 59 14.14 -2.53 -9.20
CA ASP A 59 13.99 -1.13 -8.79
C ASP A 59 12.93 -0.94 -7.68
N GLN A 60 12.27 -2.02 -7.23
CA GLN A 60 11.22 -1.95 -6.22
C GLN A 60 11.68 -1.31 -4.89
N TRP A 61 12.97 -1.40 -4.57
CA TRP A 61 13.58 -0.78 -3.39
C TRP A 61 13.42 0.75 -3.38
N GLN A 62 13.32 1.38 -4.56
CA GLN A 62 13.11 2.83 -4.68
C GLN A 62 11.74 3.26 -4.11
N LEU A 63 10.76 2.37 -4.07
CA LEU A 63 9.43 2.64 -3.51
C LEU A 63 9.38 2.61 -1.98
N PHE A 64 10.37 1.97 -1.34
CA PHE A 64 10.54 2.05 0.11
C PHE A 64 11.07 3.42 0.55
N THR A 65 11.61 4.21 -0.38
CA THR A 65 12.02 5.57 -0.09
C THR A 65 10.80 6.47 -0.08
N PRO A 66 10.53 7.20 1.02
CA PRO A 66 9.45 8.16 1.07
C PRO A 66 9.58 9.17 -0.09
N PHE A 67 8.46 9.69 -0.59
CA PHE A 67 8.35 10.66 -1.70
C PHE A 67 8.63 10.14 -3.13
N LEU A 68 9.47 9.11 -3.31
CA LEU A 68 9.71 8.55 -4.65
C LEU A 68 8.47 7.87 -5.25
N SER A 69 7.58 7.35 -4.40
CA SER A 69 6.28 6.80 -4.81
C SER A 69 5.35 7.84 -5.46
N VAL A 70 5.52 9.15 -5.17
CA VAL A 70 4.71 10.22 -5.75
C VAL A 70 4.91 10.32 -7.26
N LYS A 71 6.12 10.02 -7.75
CA LYS A 71 6.43 9.94 -9.18
C LYS A 71 5.47 9.01 -9.94
N TYR A 72 5.00 7.97 -9.27
CA TYR A 72 4.14 6.94 -9.83
C TYR A 72 2.66 7.08 -9.45
N PHE A 73 2.26 8.19 -8.81
CA PHE A 73 0.89 8.42 -8.36
C PHE A 73 -0.13 8.20 -9.48
N LYS A 74 0.13 8.74 -10.68
CA LYS A 74 -0.77 8.58 -11.82
C LYS A 74 -0.91 7.11 -12.23
N GLN A 75 0.17 6.33 -12.26
CA GLN A 75 0.11 4.90 -12.53
C GLN A 75 -0.60 4.11 -11.42
N LEU A 76 -0.40 4.48 -10.16
CA LEU A 76 -0.99 3.78 -9.03
C LEU A 76 -2.50 4.00 -8.92
N TYR A 77 -2.99 5.21 -9.16
CA TYR A 77 -4.39 5.56 -8.85
C TYR A 77 -5.31 5.68 -10.08
N PHE A 78 -4.74 5.80 -11.29
CA PHE A 78 -5.52 6.05 -12.52
C PHE A 78 -5.28 5.05 -13.67
N LYS A 79 -4.32 4.14 -13.53
CA LYS A 79 -4.08 3.02 -14.47
C LYS A 79 -4.15 1.70 -13.71
#